data_AF-A0A7S1Z183-F1
#
_entry.id   AF-A0A7S1Z183-F1
#
_cell.length_a   1.000
_cell.length_b   1.000
_cell.length_c   1.000
_cell.angle_alpha   90.00
_cell.angle_beta   90.00
_cell.angle_gamma   90.00
#
_symmetry.space_group_name_H-M   'P 1'
#
loop_
_entity.id
_entity.type
_entity.pdbx_description
1 polymer ?
#
loop_
_entity_poly.entity_id
_entity_poly.type
_entity_poly.pdbx_seq_one_letter_code
_entity_poly.pdbx_strand_id
1 'polypeptide(L)'
;HRISPQILTTVIGTVTASLQSPNSQMRHRVTKLLGRLFYAPTSNIAVQFHPCYREWIRRSTDIEPKIRMSMVKYLVSILSNKSGEKDLCREATTALVRMIKQDPSIDVRVRGVHDVCDLAHSQESNDSALSL
;
A
#
# COMPACT_ATOMS: atom_id res chain seq x y z
N HIS A 1 6.98 -7.41 14.28
CA HIS A 1 5.80 -6.76 14.89
C HIS A 1 5.94 -6.81 16.42
N ARG A 2 6.10 -5.66 17.10
CA ARG A 2 6.39 -5.56 18.55
C ARG A 2 5.17 -5.21 19.43
N ILE A 3 3.97 -5.09 18.84
CA ILE A 3 2.70 -4.82 19.54
C ILE A 3 1.81 -6.04 19.35
N SER A 4 1.12 -6.49 20.41
CA SER A 4 0.20 -7.64 20.36
C SER A 4 -0.80 -7.45 19.20
N PRO A 5 -0.92 -8.41 18.27
CA PRO A 5 -1.87 -8.34 17.15
C PRO A 5 -3.31 -8.05 17.61
N GLN A 6 -3.69 -8.54 18.80
CA GLN A 6 -5.03 -8.38 19.38
C GLN A 6 -5.38 -6.92 19.68
N ILE A 7 -4.42 -6.13 20.17
CA ILE A 7 -4.64 -4.69 20.43
C ILE A 7 -4.83 -3.94 19.11
N LEU A 8 -4.02 -4.29 18.11
CA LEU A 8 -4.06 -3.70 16.77
C LEU A 8 -5.38 -3.98 16.06
N THR A 9 -5.95 -5.18 16.22
CA THR A 9 -7.24 -5.53 15.63
C THR A 9 -8.43 -4.77 16.25
N THR A 10 -8.37 -4.42 17.54
CA THR A 10 -9.43 -3.64 18.19
C THR A 10 -9.46 -2.19 17.73
N VAL A 11 -8.29 -1.61 17.43
CA VAL A 11 -8.18 -0.17 17.11
C VAL A 11 -8.16 0.11 15.60
N ILE A 12 -8.03 -0.90 14.74
CA ILE A 12 -7.84 -0.68 13.30
C ILE A 12 -8.99 0.08 12.64
N GLY A 13 -10.24 -0.15 13.08
CA GLY A 13 -11.39 0.60 12.60
C GLY A 13 -11.30 2.09 12.95
N THR A 14 -10.95 2.41 14.20
CA THR A 14 -10.74 3.79 14.68
C THR A 14 -9.58 4.48 13.97
N VAL A 15 -8.47 3.76 13.77
CA VAL A 15 -7.31 4.26 13.01
C VAL A 15 -7.71 4.51 11.56
N THR A 16 -8.47 3.62 10.94
CA THR A 16 -8.98 3.78 9.57
C THR A 16 -9.90 5.00 9.44
N ALA A 17 -10.77 5.24 10.41
CA ALA A 17 -11.61 6.44 10.42
C ALA A 17 -10.79 7.74 10.39
N SER A 18 -9.59 7.74 10.97
CA SER A 18 -8.68 8.89 10.98
C SER A 18 -8.10 9.22 9.60
N LEU A 19 -8.27 8.35 8.60
CA LEU A 19 -7.96 8.67 7.19
C LEU A 19 -8.82 9.81 6.64
N GLN A 20 -10.00 10.07 7.23
CA GLN A 20 -10.90 11.17 6.84
C GLN A 20 -10.62 12.48 7.58
N SER A 21 -9.52 12.55 8.35
CA SER A 21 -9.17 13.77 9.08
C SER A 21 -8.97 14.96 8.13
N PRO A 22 -9.47 16.16 8.48
CA PRO A 22 -9.16 17.37 7.71
C PRO A 22 -7.67 17.71 7.77
N ASN A 23 -6.95 17.25 8.81
CA ASN A 23 -5.52 17.46 8.96
C ASN A 23 -4.72 16.48 8.07
N SER A 24 -4.05 17.02 7.05
CA SER A 24 -3.19 16.27 6.12
C SER A 24 -2.08 15.50 6.82
N GLN A 25 -1.48 16.05 7.88
CA GLN A 25 -0.44 15.36 8.64
C GLN A 25 -0.99 14.13 9.38
N MET A 26 -2.21 14.23 9.92
CA MET A 26 -2.89 13.09 10.54
C MET A 26 -3.16 12.00 9.50
N ARG A 27 -3.79 12.36 8.36
CA ARG A 27 -4.02 11.42 7.26
C ARG A 27 -2.73 10.74 6.84
N HIS A 28 -1.65 11.50 6.67
CA HIS A 28 -0.36 10.95 6.25
C HIS A 28 0.22 9.96 7.26
N ARG A 29 0.19 10.28 8.56
CA ARG A 29 0.66 9.37 9.62
C ARG A 29 -0.14 8.06 9.62
N VAL A 30 -1.46 8.16 9.52
CA VAL A 30 -2.37 7.01 9.50
C VAL A 30 -2.15 6.17 8.23
N THR A 31 -2.04 6.78 7.06
CA THR A 31 -1.70 6.10 5.80
C THR A 31 -0.43 5.29 5.92
N LYS A 32 0.62 5.85 6.53
CA LYS A 32 1.90 5.15 6.73
C LYS A 32 1.80 3.99 7.72
N LEU A 33 1.04 4.18 8.80
CA LEU A 33 0.81 3.13 9.79
C LEU A 33 0.06 1.94 9.16
N LEU A 34 -1.08 2.21 8.53
CA LEU A 34 -1.91 1.19 7.89
C LEU A 34 -1.16 0.49 6.76
N GLY A 35 -0.43 1.23 5.92
CA GLY A 35 0.40 0.63 4.87
C GLY A 35 1.38 -0.40 5.42
N ARG A 36 2.11 -0.06 6.50
CA ARG A 36 3.04 -0.98 7.18
C ARG A 36 2.37 -2.23 7.75
N LEU A 37 1.13 -2.11 8.21
CA LEU A 37 0.36 -3.26 8.70
C LEU A 37 -0.08 -4.15 7.53
N PHE A 38 -0.56 -3.54 6.44
CA PHE A 38 -1.14 -4.29 5.33
C PHE A 38 -0.10 -5.02 4.48
N TYR A 39 1.08 -4.44 4.23
CA TYR A 39 2.11 -5.13 3.44
C TYR A 39 2.96 -6.11 4.25
N ALA A 40 2.88 -6.10 5.58
CA ALA A 40 3.74 -6.93 6.42
C ALA A 40 3.61 -8.43 6.05
N PRO A 41 4.69 -9.13 5.65
CA PRO A 41 4.62 -10.49 5.09
C PRO A 41 3.83 -11.47 5.95
N THR A 42 4.06 -11.45 7.27
CA THR A 42 3.45 -12.38 8.22
C THR A 42 2.06 -11.95 8.74
N SER A 43 1.55 -10.80 8.31
CA SER A 43 0.27 -10.27 8.78
C SER A 43 -0.88 -10.62 7.83
N ASN A 44 -2.00 -11.11 8.36
CA ASN A 44 -3.24 -11.29 7.61
C ASN A 44 -4.23 -10.12 7.80
N ILE A 45 -3.79 -9.01 8.41
CA ILE A 45 -4.66 -7.88 8.76
C ILE A 45 -5.37 -7.31 7.52
N ALA A 46 -4.68 -7.20 6.38
CA ALA A 46 -5.28 -6.69 5.14
C ALA A 46 -6.44 -7.57 4.65
N VAL A 47 -6.32 -8.89 4.82
CA VAL A 47 -7.36 -9.87 4.45
C VAL A 47 -8.49 -9.85 5.47
N GLN A 48 -8.16 -9.95 6.76
CA GLN A 48 -9.16 -9.96 7.85
C GLN A 48 -9.98 -8.67 7.91
N PHE A 49 -9.35 -7.52 7.63
CA PHE A 49 -9.97 -6.20 7.66
C PHE A 49 -9.99 -5.56 6.27
N HIS A 50 -10.39 -6.34 5.25
CA HIS A 50 -10.46 -5.89 3.86
C HIS A 50 -11.22 -4.57 3.65
N PRO A 51 -12.33 -4.27 4.36
CA PRO A 51 -12.97 -2.96 4.27
C PRO A 51 -12.03 -1.80 4.68
N CYS A 52 -11.18 -1.99 5.69
CA CYS A 52 -10.19 -1.00 6.11
C CYS A 52 -9.08 -0.86 5.08
N TYR A 53 -8.65 -1.97 4.48
CA TYR A 53 -7.69 -1.97 3.36
C TYR A 53 -8.21 -1.15 2.17
N ARG A 54 -9.47 -1.35 1.77
CA ARG A 54 -10.11 -0.58 0.69
C ARG A 54 -10.21 0.91 1.01
N GLU A 55 -10.55 1.27 2.24
CA GLU A 55 -10.58 2.68 2.64
C GLU A 55 -9.18 3.30 2.59
N TRP A 56 -8.16 2.55 2.99
CA TRP A 56 -6.77 2.97 2.87
C TRP A 56 -6.33 3.14 1.40
N ILE A 57 -6.70 2.21 0.50
CA ILE A 57 -6.42 2.33 -0.94
C ILE A 57 -6.97 3.64 -1.52
N ARG A 58 -8.11 4.15 -1.03
CA ARG A 58 -8.70 5.41 -1.50
C ARG A 58 -7.78 6.62 -1.27
N ARG A 59 -6.74 6.51 -0.43
CA ARG A 59 -5.72 7.56 -0.29
C ARG A 59 -4.77 7.65 -1.48
N SER A 60 -4.83 6.72 -2.44
CA SER A 60 -4.15 6.87 -3.75
C SER A 60 -4.64 8.09 -4.54
N THR A 61 -5.79 8.66 -4.17
CA THR A 61 -6.34 9.91 -4.72
C THR A 61 -6.49 10.99 -3.64
N ASP A 62 -5.67 10.96 -2.58
CA ASP A 62 -5.67 12.03 -1.57
C ASP A 62 -5.28 13.37 -2.24
N ILE A 63 -5.85 14.48 -1.75
CA ILE A 63 -5.53 15.81 -2.25
C ILE A 63 -4.03 16.13 -2.10
N GLU A 64 -3.39 15.58 -1.07
CA GLU A 64 -1.97 15.79 -0.77
C GLU A 64 -1.04 14.89 -1.59
N PRO A 65 -0.19 15.43 -2.48
CA PRO A 65 0.74 14.63 -3.29
C PRO A 65 1.68 13.78 -2.45
N LYS A 66 2.08 14.26 -1.27
CA LYS A 66 2.95 13.53 -0.33
C LYS A 66 2.33 12.23 0.18
N ILE A 67 1.00 12.21 0.36
CA ILE A 67 0.25 11.01 0.74
C ILE A 67 0.21 10.05 -0.45
N ARG A 68 -0.13 10.54 -1.65
CA ARG A 68 -0.13 9.74 -2.88
C ARG A 68 1.24 9.12 -3.17
N MET A 69 2.32 9.87 -3.00
CA MET A 69 3.70 9.37 -3.10
C MET A 69 3.97 8.21 -2.12
N SER A 70 3.45 8.31 -0.89
CA SER A 70 3.56 7.22 0.10
C SER A 70 2.72 6.00 -0.31
N MET A 71 1.56 6.22 -0.93
CA MET A 71 0.71 5.14 -1.44
C MET A 71 1.43 4.33 -2.53
N VAL A 72 2.13 4.96 -3.47
CA VAL A 72 2.92 4.23 -4.49
C VAL A 72 3.83 3.20 -3.83
N LYS A 73 4.67 3.63 -2.89
CA LYS A 73 5.59 2.77 -2.14
C LYS A 73 4.86 1.57 -1.50
N TYR A 74 3.77 1.83 -0.80
CA TYR A 74 3.08 0.77 -0.06
C TYR A 74 2.31 -0.18 -0.96
N LEU A 75 1.71 0.31 -2.05
CA LEU A 75 1.02 -0.53 -3.03
C LEU A 75 2.01 -1.47 -3.73
N VAL A 76 3.20 -0.99 -4.11
CA VAL A 76 4.27 -1.84 -4.65
C VAL A 76 4.73 -2.86 -3.59
N SER A 77 4.82 -2.46 -2.33
CA SER A 77 5.15 -3.37 -1.23
C SER A 77 4.09 -4.46 -1.00
N ILE A 78 2.81 -4.18 -1.30
CA ILE A 78 1.74 -5.20 -1.29
C ILE A 78 2.00 -6.22 -2.38
N LEU A 79 2.26 -5.78 -3.62
CA LEU A 79 2.54 -6.70 -4.74
C LEU A 79 3.74 -7.62 -4.44
N SER A 80 4.78 -7.09 -3.82
CA SER A 80 5.98 -7.85 -3.45
C SER A 80 5.75 -8.83 -2.29
N ASN A 81 5.05 -8.41 -1.24
CA ASN A 81 4.98 -9.19 0.02
C ASN A 81 3.69 -9.99 0.20
N LYS A 82 2.69 -9.76 -0.66
CA LYS A 82 1.37 -10.39 -0.62
C LYS A 82 1.00 -11.05 -1.95
N SER A 83 1.98 -11.52 -2.70
CA SER A 83 1.78 -12.14 -4.03
C SER A 83 0.75 -13.28 -4.03
N GLY A 84 0.62 -14.04 -2.93
CA GLY A 84 -0.42 -15.07 -2.77
C GLY A 84 -1.85 -14.54 -2.55
N GLU A 85 -2.01 -13.29 -2.12
CA GLU A 85 -3.30 -12.67 -1.80
C GLU A 85 -3.90 -11.96 -3.02
N LYS A 86 -4.49 -12.74 -3.94
CA LYS A 86 -4.91 -12.28 -5.28
C LYS A 86 -5.80 -11.04 -5.27
N ASP A 87 -6.76 -10.95 -4.35
CA ASP A 87 -7.67 -9.79 -4.27
C ASP A 87 -6.95 -8.51 -3.82
N LEU A 88 -6.04 -8.62 -2.84
CA LEU A 88 -5.22 -7.48 -2.40
C LEU A 88 -4.36 -6.97 -3.55
N CYS A 89 -3.69 -7.88 -4.26
CA CYS A 89 -2.85 -7.56 -5.40
C CYS A 89 -3.65 -6.95 -6.55
N ARG A 90 -4.83 -7.48 -6.90
CA ARG A 90 -5.68 -6.91 -7.95
C ARG A 90 -6.08 -5.48 -7.64
N GLU A 91 -6.48 -5.19 -6.39
CA GLU A 91 -6.87 -3.85 -5.97
C GLU A 91 -5.66 -2.89 -5.94
N ALA A 92 -4.49 -3.37 -5.49
CA ALA A 92 -3.26 -2.58 -5.49
C ALA A 92 -2.78 -2.25 -6.91
N THR A 93 -2.78 -3.22 -7.81
CA THR A 93 -2.47 -3.04 -9.24
C THR A 93 -3.43 -2.04 -9.88
N THR A 94 -4.73 -2.16 -9.63
CA THR A 94 -5.74 -1.21 -10.16
C THR A 94 -5.44 0.22 -9.71
N ALA A 95 -5.12 0.41 -8.42
CA ALA A 95 -4.77 1.72 -7.90
C ALA A 95 -3.46 2.27 -8.52
N LEU A 96 -2.41 1.45 -8.61
CA LEU A 96 -1.13 1.84 -9.22
C LEU A 96 -1.28 2.22 -10.69
N VAL A 97 -2.01 1.42 -11.48
CA VAL A 97 -2.28 1.72 -12.90
C VAL A 97 -2.97 3.07 -13.04
N ARG A 98 -3.97 3.35 -12.20
CA ARG A 98 -4.64 4.66 -12.20
C ARG A 98 -3.67 5.78 -11.86
N MET A 99 -2.89 5.64 -10.79
CA MET A 99 -1.92 6.66 -10.37
C MET A 99 -0.90 6.94 -11.47
N ILE A 100 -0.31 5.90 -12.06
CA ILE A 100 0.70 6.03 -13.12
C ILE A 100 0.11 6.74 -14.36
N LYS A 101 -1.13 6.42 -14.74
CA LYS A 101 -1.76 7.00 -15.93
C LYS A 101 -2.31 8.41 -15.72
N GLN A 102 -2.82 8.71 -14.54
CA GLN A 102 -3.76 9.83 -14.35
C GLN A 102 -3.45 10.74 -13.16
N ASP A 103 -2.47 10.44 -12.30
CA ASP A 103 -2.15 11.34 -11.19
C ASP A 103 -1.76 12.72 -11.73
N PRO A 104 -2.28 13.84 -11.20
CA PRO A 104 -1.94 15.17 -11.69
C PRO A 104 -0.45 15.51 -11.51
N SER A 105 0.21 14.93 -10.52
CA SER A 105 1.64 15.15 -10.27
C SER A 105 2.50 14.20 -11.13
N ILE A 106 3.33 14.76 -12.00
CA ILE A 106 4.31 13.99 -12.79
C ILE A 106 5.25 13.18 -11.88
N ASP A 107 5.66 13.73 -10.74
CA ASP A 107 6.56 13.04 -9.81
C ASP A 107 5.92 11.76 -9.26
N VAL A 108 4.62 11.78 -8.95
CA VAL A 108 3.90 10.59 -8.50
C VAL A 108 3.82 9.54 -9.61
N ARG A 109 3.56 9.98 -10.86
CA ARG A 109 3.52 9.07 -12.03
C ARG A 109 4.88 8.41 -12.28
N VAL A 110 5.93 9.22 -12.35
CA VAL A 110 7.31 8.77 -12.58
C VAL A 110 7.76 7.83 -11.46
N ARG A 111 7.48 8.17 -10.20
CA ARG A 111 7.75 7.29 -9.07
C ARG A 111 7.04 5.94 -9.23
N GLY A 112 5.77 5.95 -9.65
CA GLY A 112 5.01 4.73 -9.88
C GLY A 112 5.63 3.82 -10.94
N VAL A 113 6.12 4.40 -12.04
CA VAL A 113 6.84 3.65 -13.08
C VAL A 113 8.12 3.06 -12.51
N HIS A 114 8.96 3.87 -11.86
CA HIS A 114 10.23 3.40 -11.30
C HIS A 114 10.04 2.25 -10.31
N ASP A 115 9.20 2.42 -9.28
CA ASP A 115 9.05 1.40 -8.24
C ASP A 115 8.45 0.08 -8.79
N VAL A 116 7.60 0.14 -9.82
CA VAL A 116 7.06 -1.07 -10.49
C VAL A 116 8.11 -1.75 -11.36
N CYS A 117 8.91 -0.98 -12.11
CA CYS A 117 10.01 -1.52 -12.91
C CYS A 117 11.09 -2.16 -12.03
N ASP A 118 11.47 -1.50 -10.93
CA ASP A 118 12.43 -2.03 -9.97
C ASP A 118 11.94 -3.35 -9.34
N LEU A 119 10.64 -3.44 -9.02
CA LEU A 119 10.05 -4.68 -8.53
C LEU A 119 10.10 -5.78 -9.59
N ALA A 120 9.72 -5.49 -10.84
CA ALA A 120 9.75 -6.47 -11.93
C ALA A 120 11.16 -7.03 -12.14
N HIS A 121 12.16 -6.14 -12.22
CA HIS A 121 13.55 -6.53 -12.39
C HIS A 121 14.07 -7.39 -11.23
N SER A 122 13.68 -7.06 -9.99
CA SER A 122 14.08 -7.82 -8.80
C SER A 122 13.48 -9.23 -8.76
N GLN A 123 12.29 -9.45 -9.32
CA GLN A 123 11.66 -10.77 -9.40
C GLN A 123 12.32 -11.63 -10.49
N GLU A 124 12.61 -11.06 -11.66
CA GLU A 124 13.33 -11.76 -12.74
C GLU A 124 14.71 -12.27 -12.31
N SER A 125 15.45 -11.48 -11.52
CA SER A 125 16.75 -11.90 -10.98
C SER A 125 16.64 -13.06 -9.99
N ASN A 126 15.57 -13.13 -9.19
CA ASN A 126 15.37 -14.22 -8.24
C ASN A 126 14.97 -15.52 -8.95
N ASP A 127 14.09 -15.46 -9.95
CA ASP A 127 13.68 -16.63 -10.73
C ASP A 127 14.88 -17.23 -11.51
N SER A 128 15.77 -16.37 -12.00
CA SER A 128 17.02 -16.78 -12.68
C SER A 128 18.04 -17.42 -11.72
N ALA A 129 18.06 -17.04 -10.45
CA ALA A 129 18.96 -17.61 -9.44
C ALA A 129 18.48 -18.95 -8.88
N LEU A 130 17.16 -19.19 -8.87
CA LEU A 130 16.55 -20.45 -8.42
C LEU A 130 16.53 -21.55 -9.50
N SER A 131 16.91 -21.21 -10.74
CA SER A 131 16.95 -22.12 -11.89
C SER A 131 18.36 -22.62 -12.24
N LEU A 132 19.36 -22.32 -11.38
CA LEU A 132 20.74 -22.82 -11.42
C LEU A 132 21.03 -23.72 -10.22
#